data_AF-A0A0D0AJP6-F1
#
_entry.id   AF-A0A0D0AJP6-F1
#
_cell.length_a   1.000
_cell.length_b   1.000
_cell.length_c   1.000
_cell.angle_alpha   90.00
_cell.angle_beta   90.00
_cell.angle_gamma   90.00
#
_symmetry.space_group_name_H-M   'P 1'
#
loop_
_entity.id
_entity.type
_entity.pdbx_description
1 polymer ?
#
loop_
_entity_poly.entity_id
_entity_poly.type
_entity_poly.pdbx_seq_one_letter_code
_entity_poly.pdbx_strand_id
1 'polypeptide(L)' 'MTFVSNDPSLWPYIDAQSVLNYWIVAAGIVVVYDWVLTIGQEIELIWRQRWSPMTVLYLGIRYIGLPYSIVNQLCHWSC' A
#
# COMPACT_ATOMS: atom_id res chain seq x y z
N MET A 1 17.54 16.72 -7.90
CA MET A 1 18.90 16.22 -7.60
C MET A 1 19.11 16.39 -6.10
N THR A 2 18.90 15.33 -5.34
CA THR A 2 19.04 15.36 -3.87
C THR A 2 20.52 15.45 -3.53
N PHE A 3 20.92 16.48 -2.78
CA PHE A 3 22.29 16.62 -2.28
C PHE A 3 22.52 15.54 -1.23
N VAL A 4 23.14 14.42 -1.63
CA VAL A 4 23.55 13.35 -0.71
C VAL A 4 24.84 13.79 -0.04
N SER A 5 24.78 14.07 1.27
CA SER A 5 25.97 14.34 2.07
C SER A 5 26.82 13.07 2.15
N ASN A 6 28.10 13.14 1.77
CA ASN A 6 29.01 11.98 1.74
C ASN A 6 29.65 11.67 3.12
N ASP A 7 29.02 12.11 4.20
CA ASP A 7 29.58 11.94 5.55
C ASP A 7 29.43 10.49 6.03
N PRO A 8 30.53 9.77 6.36
CA PRO A 8 30.51 8.35 6.74
C PRO A 8 29.64 8.04 7.97
N SER A 9 29.36 9.03 8.82
CA SER A 9 28.51 8.89 10.01
C SER A 9 27.02 8.76 9.70
N LEU A 10 26.55 9.21 8.52
CA LEU A 10 25.14 9.15 8.11
C LEU A 10 24.75 7.85 7.39
N TRP A 11 25.72 7.04 6.97
CA TRP A 11 25.49 5.79 6.24
C TRP A 11 24.56 4.82 6.97
N PRO A 12 24.72 4.55 8.30
CA PRO A 12 23.78 3.67 9.00
C PRO A 12 22.35 4.21 9.02
N TYR A 13 22.18 5.53 9.01
CA TYR A 13 20.86 6.16 8.95
C TYR A 13 20.22 5.99 7.57
N ILE A 14 20.99 6.23 6.50
CA ILE A 14 20.52 6.08 5.10
C ILE A 14 20.19 4.61 4.79
N ASP A 15 20.99 3.67 5.28
CA ASP A 15 20.74 2.23 5.14
C ASP A 15 19.42 1.83 5.82
N ALA A 16 19.22 2.26 7.06
CA ALA A 16 17.98 2.01 7.79
C ALA A 16 16.75 2.59 7.07
N GLN A 17 16.85 3.82 6.53
CA GLN A 17 15.75 4.41 5.77
C GLN A 17 15.45 3.63 4.48
N SER A 18 16.49 3.18 3.78
CA SER A 18 16.33 2.38 2.55
C SER A 18 15.61 1.06 2.86
N VAL A 19 16.02 0.37 3.92
CA VAL A 19 15.36 -0.86 4.38
C VAL A 19 13.90 -0.61 4.75
N LEU A 20 13.60 0.46 5.48
CA LEU A 20 12.23 0.82 5.85
C LEU A 20 11.36 1.13 4.62
N ASN A 21 11.91 1.81 3.61
CA ASN A 21 11.17 2.10 2.38
C ASN A 21 10.78 0.81 1.64
N TYR A 22 11.71 -0.12 1.47
CA TYR A 22 11.39 -1.42 0.86
C TYR A 22 10.40 -2.22 1.71
N TRP A 23 10.52 -2.15 3.04
CA TRP A 23 9.62 -2.81 3.97
C TRP A 23 8.18 -2.29 3.86
N ILE A 24 8.00 -0.97 3.75
CA ILE A 24 6.68 -0.35 3.59
C ILE A 24 6.01 -0.80 2.30
N VAL A 25 6.76 -0.87 1.20
CA VAL A 25 6.25 -1.34 -0.10
C VAL A 25 5.87 -2.82 -0.02
N ALA A 26 6.73 -3.66 0.58
CA ALA A 26 6.45 -5.08 0.76
C ALA A 26 5.21 -5.33 1.63
N ALA A 27 5.08 -4.62 2.76
CA ALA A 27 3.91 -4.68 3.62
C ALA A 27 2.64 -4.23 2.89
N GLY A 28 2.73 -3.17 2.07
CA GLY A 28 1.64 -2.71 1.23
C GLY A 28 1.16 -3.78 0.24
N ILE A 29 2.09 -4.47 -0.43
CA ILE A 29 1.77 -5.56 -1.37
C ILE A 29 1.08 -6.73 -0.66
N VAL A 30 1.56 -7.12 0.52
CA VAL A 30 0.95 -8.22 1.31
C VAL A 30 -0.49 -7.87 1.70
N VAL A 31 -0.74 -6.64 2.16
CA VAL A 31 -2.09 -6.17 2.51
C VAL A 31 -3.02 -6.17 1.28
N VAL A 32 -2.53 -5.73 0.12
CA VAL A 32 -3.29 -5.76 -1.14
C VAL A 32 -3.58 -7.21 -1.57
N TYR A 33 -2.62 -8.12 -1.39
CA TYR A 33 -2.78 -9.52 -1.76
C TYR A 33 -3.83 -10.24 -0.91
N ASP A 34 -3.77 -10.07 0.41
CA ASP A 34 -4.77 -10.59 1.35
C ASP A 34 -6.18 -10.12 0.96
N TRP A 35 -6.27 -8.86 0.52
CA TRP A 35 -7.48 -8.25 0.02
C TRP A 35 -8.04 -8.83 -1.27
N VAL A 36 -7.20 -9.04 -2.28
CA VAL A 36 -7.62 -9.69 -3.53
C VAL A 36 -8.12 -11.10 -3.26
N LEU A 37 -7.51 -11.81 -2.32
CA LEU A 37 -7.92 -13.15 -1.92
C LEU A 37 -9.30 -13.16 -1.25
N THR A 38 -9.58 -12.22 -0.33
CA THR A 38 -10.90 -12.11 0.32
C THR A 38 -12.00 -11.67 -0.64
N ILE A 39 -11.69 -10.77 -1.60
CA ILE A 39 -12.66 -10.32 -2.62
C ILE A 39 -13.14 -11.49 -3.47
N GLY A 40 -12.27 -12.43 -3.83
CA GLY A 40 -12.65 -13.56 -4.68
C GLY A 40 -13.82 -14.37 -4.10
N GLN A 41 -13.77 -14.63 -2.79
CA GLN A 41 -14.84 -15.31 -2.06
C GLN A 41 -16.05 -14.41 -1.85
N GLU A 42 -15.83 -13.12 -1.58
CA GLU A 42 -16.89 -12.12 -1.41
C GLU A 42 -17.68 -11.91 -2.71
N ILE A 43 -17.06 -11.89 -3.89
CA ILE A 43 -17.75 -11.76 -5.18
C ILE A 43 -18.65 -12.97 -5.41
N GLU A 44 -18.16 -14.19 -5.17
CA GLU A 44 -18.95 -15.40 -5.40
C GLU A 44 -20.17 -15.52 -4.46
N LEU A 45 -20.03 -15.05 -3.22
CA LEU A 45 -21.12 -15.00 -2.24
C LEU A 45 -22.06 -13.80 -2.45
N ILE A 46 -21.53 -12.61 -2.76
CA ILE A 46 -22.30 -11.36 -2.90
C ILE A 46 -22.97 -11.27 -4.28
N TRP A 47 -22.34 -11.68 -5.38
CA TRP A 47 -23.02 -11.67 -6.69
C TRP A 47 -24.16 -12.70 -6.77
N ARG A 48 -24.15 -13.70 -5.89
CA ARG A 48 -25.22 -14.71 -5.79
C ARG A 48 -26.26 -14.41 -4.70
N GLN A 49 -26.04 -13.40 -3.85
CA GLN A 49 -26.90 -13.09 -2.70
C GLN A 49 -27.22 -11.57 -2.60
N ARG A 50 -28.21 -11.17 -1.81
CA ARG A 50 -28.69 -9.76 -1.74
C ARG A 50 -27.56 -8.78 -1.33
N TRP A 51 -27.29 -7.80 -2.18
CA TRP A 51 -26.29 -6.75 -1.95
C TRP A 51 -26.71 -5.80 -0.83
N SER A 52 -25.84 -5.59 0.15
CA SER A 52 -25.96 -4.48 1.10
C SER A 52 -25.06 -3.32 0.63
N PRO A 53 -25.61 -2.15 0.29
CA PRO A 53 -24.84 -1.01 -0.22
C PRO A 53 -23.81 -0.48 0.79
N MET A 54 -24.02 -0.72 2.09
CA MET A 54 -23.10 -0.36 3.16
C MET A 54 -21.73 -1.06 3.02
N THR A 55 -21.73 -2.33 2.61
CA THR A 55 -20.51 -3.13 2.44
C THR A 55 -19.72 -2.66 1.22
N VAL A 56 -20.40 -2.31 0.12
CA VAL A 56 -19.76 -1.77 -1.08
C VAL A 56 -19.15 -0.40 -0.82
N LEU A 57 -19.84 0.46 -0.07
CA LEU A 57 -19.31 1.76 0.35
C LEU A 57 -18.05 1.59 1.21
N TYR A 58 -18.07 0.62 2.13
CA TYR A 58 -16.92 0.30 2.97
C TYR A 58 -15.73 -0.23 2.17
N LEU A 59 -15.98 -1.10 1.19
CA LEU A 59 -14.95 -1.57 0.26
C LEU A 59 -14.40 -0.38 -0.55
N GLY A 60 -15.23 0.48 -1.15
CA GLY A 60 -14.78 1.64 -1.91
C GLY A 60 -13.87 2.59 -1.12
N ILE A 61 -14.25 2.92 0.12
CA ILE A 61 -13.44 3.79 1.00
C ILE A 61 -12.07 3.13 1.30
N ARG A 62 -12.07 1.81 1.52
CA ARG A 62 -10.85 1.06 1.83
C ARG A 62 -9.97 0.82 0.58
N TYR A 63 -10.57 0.63 -0.60
CA TYR A 63 -9.90 0.36 -1.90
C TYR A 63 -9.34 1.58 -2.59
N ILE A 64 -9.79 2.76 -2.20
CA ILE A 64 -9.25 4.00 -2.74
C ILE A 64 -8.17 4.56 -1.80
N GLY A 65 -8.39 4.56 -0.48
CA GLY A 65 -7.50 5.26 0.46
C GLY A 65 -6.11 4.62 0.64
N LEU A 66 -6.03 3.29 0.72
CA LEU A 66 -4.78 2.57 0.96
C LEU A 66 -3.83 2.60 -0.26
N PRO A 67 -4.27 2.23 -1.49
CA PRO A 67 -3.40 2.32 -2.65
C PRO A 67 -3.09 3.77 -3.04
N TYR A 68 -3.98 4.74 -2.78
CA TYR A 68 -3.66 6.14 -3.01
C TYR A 68 -2.47 6.61 -2.15
N SER A 69 -2.40 6.17 -0.89
CA SER A 69 -1.27 6.47 -0.01
C SER A 69 0.03 5.83 -0.50
N ILE A 70 -0.03 4.58 -0.97
CA ILE A 70 1.13 3.87 -1.53
C ILE A 70 1.60 4.53 -2.84
N VAL A 71 0.68 4.88 -3.74
CA VAL A 71 0.98 5.56 -5.01
C VAL A 71 1.57 6.94 -4.74
N ASN A 72 1.07 7.68 -3.76
CA ASN A 72 1.61 8.97 -3.39
C ASN A 72 3.03 8.86 -2.82
N GLN A 73 3.30 7.85 -1.99
CA GLN A 73 4.65 7.55 -1.51
C GLN A 73 5.57 7.19 -2.68
N LEU A 74 5.13 6.33 -3.60
CA LEU A 74 5.90 5.97 -4.80
C LEU A 74 6.19 7.17 -5.70
N CYS A 75 5.19 8.02 -5.89
CA CYS A 75 5.27 9.24 -6.69
C CYS A 75 6.24 10.25 -6.05
N HIS A 76 6.20 10.39 -4.72
CA HIS A 76 7.13 11.24 -3.96
C HIS A 76 8.60 10.82 -4.11
N TRP A 77 8.88 9.51 -4.21
CA TRP A 77 10.24 9.01 -4.47
C TRP A 77 10.66 9.10 -5.95
N SER A 78 9.71 9.31 -6.87
CA SER A 78 9.95 9.30 -8.33
C SER A 78 10.09 10.70 -8.96
N CYS A 79 9.95 11.79 -8.17
CA CYS A 79 10.07 13.19 -8.60
C CYS A 79 11.33 13.89 -8.07
#